data_AF-A0A354NT11-F1
#
_entry.id   AF-A0A354NT11-F1
#
_cell.length_a   1.000
_cell.length_b   1.000
_cell.length_c   1.000
_cell.angle_alpha   90.00
_cell.angle_beta   90.00
_cell.angle_gamma   90.00
#
_symmetry.space_group_name_H-M   'P 1'
#
loop_
_entity.id
_entity.type
_entity.pdbx_description
1 polymer ?
#
loop_
_entity_poly.entity_id
_entity_poly.type
_entity_poly.pdbx_seq_one_letter_code
_entity_poly.pdbx_strand_id
1 'polypeptide(L)'
;LTLRILEETTNVGRAAGVIIPTDMAQTTMAQFQRDKADLVSSMHMDLMAGRPLELANINGAVAAIGKLHGVATPVNDFITSCLSVAHNRATQT
;
A
#
# COMPACT_ATOMS: atom_id res chain seq x y z
N LEU A 1 -1.46 5.83 -10.69
CA LEU A 1 -1.11 4.74 -9.75
C LEU A 1 -1.93 4.82 -8.46
N THR A 2 -2.08 6.00 -7.84
CA THR A 2 -2.77 6.16 -6.54
C THR A 2 -4.21 5.63 -6.50
N LEU A 3 -5.06 5.95 -7.47
CA LEU A 3 -6.43 5.41 -7.45
C LEU A 3 -6.43 3.87 -7.59
N ARG A 4 -5.60 3.32 -8.49
CA ARG A 4 -5.52 1.87 -8.70
C ARG A 4 -5.05 1.10 -7.46
N ILE A 5 -4.09 1.64 -6.71
CA ILE A 5 -3.66 0.98 -5.47
C ILE A 5 -4.77 0.97 -4.42
N LEU A 6 -5.57 2.05 -4.34
CA LEU A 6 -6.76 2.10 -3.47
C LEU A 6 -7.81 1.07 -3.93
N GLU A 7 -8.07 0.98 -5.23
CA GLU A 7 -8.98 -0.02 -5.81
C GLU A 7 -8.52 -1.45 -5.49
N GLU A 8 -7.24 -1.78 -5.73
CA GLU A 8 -6.66 -3.09 -5.36
C GLU A 8 -6.88 -3.39 -3.88
N THR A 9 -6.51 -2.48 -2.97
CA THR A 9 -6.66 -2.68 -1.53
C THR A 9 -8.11 -2.89 -1.12
N THR A 10 -9.04 -2.09 -1.65
CA THR A 10 -10.47 -2.27 -1.33
C THR A 10 -11.04 -3.58 -1.91
N ASN A 11 -10.61 -3.99 -3.10
CA ASN A 11 -11.03 -5.25 -3.71
C ASN A 11 -10.53 -6.45 -2.92
N VAL A 12 -9.26 -6.42 -2.47
CA VAL A 12 -8.69 -7.43 -1.59
C VAL A 12 -9.47 -7.51 -0.28
N GLY A 13 -9.73 -6.38 0.37
CA GLY A 13 -10.50 -6.35 1.62
C GLY A 13 -11.92 -6.92 1.47
N ARG A 14 -12.61 -6.59 0.38
CA ARG A 14 -13.94 -7.16 0.09
C ARG A 14 -13.87 -8.67 -0.18
N ALA A 15 -12.88 -9.13 -0.94
CA ALA A 15 -12.68 -10.57 -1.20
C ALA A 15 -12.33 -11.36 0.09
N ALA A 16 -11.70 -10.69 1.06
CA ALA A 16 -11.46 -11.22 2.40
C ALA A 16 -12.68 -11.17 3.33
N GLY A 17 -13.84 -10.71 2.85
CA GLY A 17 -15.10 -10.66 3.62
C GLY A 17 -15.30 -9.38 4.45
N VAL A 18 -14.44 -8.36 4.29
CA VAL A 18 -14.61 -7.07 4.96
C VAL A 18 -15.66 -6.24 4.23
N ILE A 19 -16.59 -5.64 4.98
CA ILE A 19 -17.58 -4.72 4.44
C ILE A 19 -16.90 -3.37 4.18
N ILE A 20 -16.59 -3.10 2.91
CA ILE A 20 -15.97 -1.85 2.46
C ILE A 20 -16.90 -1.15 1.45
N PRO A 21 -17.31 0.11 1.69
CA PRO A 21 -18.13 0.88 0.77
C PRO A 21 -17.57 0.90 -0.65
N THR A 22 -18.42 0.83 -1.67
CA THR A 22 -18.00 0.72 -3.09
C THR A 22 -17.26 1.97 -3.58
N ASP A 23 -17.48 3.12 -2.94
CA ASP A 23 -16.91 4.42 -3.23
C ASP A 23 -15.66 4.75 -2.39
N MET A 24 -15.23 3.85 -1.49
CA MET A 24 -14.13 4.10 -0.54
C MET A 24 -12.83 4.52 -1.24
N ALA A 25 -12.50 3.94 -2.40
CA ALA A 25 -11.29 4.29 -3.13
C ALA A 25 -11.37 5.73 -3.69
N GLN A 26 -12.52 6.11 -4.24
CA GLN A 26 -12.77 7.43 -4.81
C GLN A 26 -12.82 8.51 -3.73
N THR A 27 -13.50 8.25 -2.62
CA THR A 27 -13.60 9.19 -1.49
C THR A 27 -12.23 9.39 -0.82
N THR A 28 -11.45 8.31 -0.66
CA THR A 28 -10.06 8.40 -0.17
C THR A 28 -9.17 9.19 -1.13
N MET A 29 -9.27 8.97 -2.43
CA MET A 29 -8.52 9.74 -3.42
C MET A 29 -8.89 11.23 -3.39
N ALA A 30 -10.17 11.55 -3.24
CA ALA A 30 -10.63 12.93 -3.10
C ALA A 30 -10.09 13.59 -1.83
N GLN A 31 -9.98 12.85 -0.72
CA GLN A 31 -9.35 13.35 0.51
C GLN A 31 -7.86 13.63 0.29
N PHE A 32 -7.11 12.71 -0.33
CA PHE A 32 -5.69 12.93 -0.63
C PHE A 32 -5.44 14.13 -1.54
N GLN A 33 -6.36 14.42 -2.47
CA GLN A 33 -6.25 15.61 -3.32
C GLN A 33 -6.47 16.91 -2.53
N ARG A 34 -7.34 16.90 -1.51
CA ARG A 34 -7.56 18.06 -0.64
C ARG A 34 -6.38 18.33 0.29
N ASP A 35 -5.85 17.28 0.91
CA ASP A 35 -4.86 17.41 2.00
C ASP A 35 -3.40 17.36 1.51
N LYS A 36 -3.19 17.37 0.18
CA LYS A 36 -1.89 17.07 -0.44
C LYS A 36 -0.70 17.83 0.16
N ALA A 37 -0.90 19.07 0.61
CA ALA A 37 0.17 19.90 1.17
C ALA A 37 0.71 19.39 2.52
N ASP A 38 -0.11 18.66 3.29
CA ASP A 38 0.20 18.28 4.67
C ASP A 38 0.55 16.79 4.82
N LEU A 39 0.47 16.02 3.73
CA LEU A 39 0.67 14.58 3.76
C LEU A 39 2.16 14.22 3.65
N VAL A 40 2.74 13.82 4.78
CA VAL A 40 4.03 13.12 4.83
C VAL A 40 3.81 11.73 5.43
N SER A 41 4.20 10.68 4.70
CA SER A 41 4.12 9.30 5.18
C SER A 41 5.25 9.00 6.17
N SER A 42 4.96 8.32 7.29
CA SER A 42 5.99 7.78 8.19
C SER A 42 6.99 6.90 7.45
N MET A 43 6.50 6.03 6.55
CA MET A 43 7.34 5.15 5.74
C MET A 43 8.23 5.93 4.76
N HIS A 44 7.84 7.14 4.33
CA HIS A 44 8.74 8.05 3.60
C HIS A 44 9.88 8.55 4.51
N MET A 45 9.57 8.93 5.74
CA MET A 45 10.58 9.36 6.71
C MET A 45 11.55 8.23 7.07
N ASP A 46 11.06 7.00 7.21
CA ASP A 46 11.90 5.81 7.42
C ASP A 46 12.81 5.53 6.23
N LEU A 47 12.28 5.63 5.00
CA LEU A 47 13.07 5.48 3.79
C LEU A 47 14.20 6.51 3.72
N MET A 48 13.89 7.78 4.00
CA MET A 48 14.89 8.85 3.99
C MET A 48 15.94 8.69 5.09
N ALA A 49 15.58 8.08 6.21
CA ALA A 49 16.48 7.78 7.32
C ALA A 49 17.25 6.46 7.17
N GLY A 50 17.03 5.72 6.07
CA GLY A 50 17.66 4.41 5.85
C GLY A 50 17.22 3.34 6.86
N ARG A 51 16.03 3.48 7.44
CA ARG A 51 15.46 2.51 8.39
C ARG A 51 14.67 1.42 7.67
N PRO A 52 14.47 0.25 8.30
CA PRO A 52 13.56 -0.78 7.80
C PRO A 52 12.16 -0.20 7.59
N LEU A 53 11.54 -0.56 6.46
CA LEU A 53 10.19 -0.13 6.08
C LEU A 53 9.12 -1.16 6.49
N GLU A 54 7.88 -0.72 6.67
CA GLU A 54 6.72 -1.56 7.02
C GLU A 54 6.11 -2.30 5.81
N LEU A 55 6.93 -2.79 4.87
CA LEU A 55 6.46 -3.38 3.61
C LEU A 55 5.58 -4.60 3.82
N ALA A 56 5.94 -5.48 4.75
CA ALA A 56 5.18 -6.68 5.06
C ALA A 56 3.80 -6.37 5.67
N ASN A 57 3.61 -5.17 6.22
CA ASN A 57 2.40 -4.76 6.93
C ASN A 57 1.48 -3.90 6.05
N ILE A 58 2.02 -3.24 5.01
CA ILE A 58 1.27 -2.32 4.15
C ILE A 58 1.09 -2.94 2.75
N ASN A 59 2.00 -2.66 1.79
CA ASN A 59 1.82 -3.09 0.41
C ASN A 59 1.97 -4.62 0.25
N GLY A 60 2.94 -5.20 0.95
CA GLY A 60 3.18 -6.64 0.96
C GLY A 60 2.04 -7.41 1.62
N ALA A 61 1.38 -6.83 2.63
CA ALA A 61 0.19 -7.43 3.24
C ALA A 61 -0.96 -7.51 2.23
N VAL A 62 -1.26 -6.41 1.53
CA VAL A 62 -2.31 -6.37 0.51
C VAL A 62 -2.02 -7.38 -0.59
N ALA A 63 -0.78 -7.47 -1.08
CA ALA A 63 -0.37 -8.45 -2.08
C ALA A 63 -0.54 -9.90 -1.61
N ALA A 64 -0.11 -10.21 -0.38
CA ALA A 64 -0.22 -11.54 0.20
C ALA A 64 -1.69 -11.97 0.37
N ILE A 65 -2.54 -11.08 0.87
CA ILE A 65 -3.97 -11.34 1.05
C ILE A 65 -4.67 -11.44 -0.31
N GLY A 66 -4.31 -10.58 -1.27
CA GLY A 66 -4.83 -10.64 -2.64
C GLY A 66 -4.58 -12.00 -3.28
N LYS A 67 -3.35 -12.51 -3.16
CA LYS A 67 -2.99 -13.87 -3.61
C LYS A 67 -3.83 -14.96 -2.93
N LEU A 68 -4.07 -14.86 -1.63
CA LEU A 68 -4.88 -15.83 -0.87
C LEU A 68 -6.34 -15.89 -1.37
N HIS A 69 -6.90 -14.74 -1.76
CA HIS A 69 -8.29 -14.61 -2.21
C HIS A 69 -8.47 -14.56 -3.74
N GLY A 70 -7.40 -14.78 -4.52
CA GLY A 70 -7.46 -14.76 -5.98
C GLY A 70 -7.69 -13.38 -6.60
N VAL A 71 -7.33 -12.31 -5.91
CA VAL A 71 -7.42 -10.92 -6.39
C VAL A 71 -6.05 -10.44 -6.85
N ALA A 72 -5.96 -9.98 -8.09
CA ALA A 72 -4.71 -9.43 -8.64
C ALA A 72 -4.39 -8.06 -8.02
N THR A 73 -3.14 -7.87 -7.59
CA THR A 73 -2.65 -6.65 -6.94
C THR A 73 -1.35 -6.10 -7.57
N PRO A 74 -1.28 -5.92 -8.90
CA PRO A 74 -0.03 -5.61 -9.59
C PRO A 74 0.62 -4.29 -9.14
N VAL A 75 -0.14 -3.29 -8.67
CA VAL A 75 0.44 -2.05 -8.15
C VAL A 75 1.05 -2.25 -6.78
N ASN A 76 0.38 -2.99 -5.88
CA ASN A 76 0.97 -3.35 -4.59
C ASN A 76 2.20 -4.25 -4.76
N ASP A 77 2.18 -5.19 -5.69
CA ASP A 77 3.32 -6.05 -6.03
C ASP A 77 4.52 -5.23 -6.52
N PHE A 78 4.26 -4.28 -7.43
CA PHE A 78 5.27 -3.39 -7.96
C PHE A 78 5.91 -2.51 -6.88
N ILE A 79 5.09 -1.85 -6.05
CA ILE A 79 5.58 -0.98 -4.97
C ILE A 79 6.39 -1.78 -3.95
N THR A 80 5.90 -2.95 -3.56
CA THR A 80 6.61 -3.87 -2.64
C THR A 80 7.97 -4.25 -3.21
N SER A 81 8.01 -4.64 -4.49
CA SER A 81 9.24 -5.02 -5.17
C SER A 81 10.26 -3.88 -5.22
N CYS A 82 9.83 -2.67 -5.61
CA CYS A 82 10.72 -1.50 -5.67
C CYS A 82 11.29 -1.14 -4.29
N LEU A 83 10.45 -1.11 -3.25
CA LEU A 83 10.88 -0.67 -1.92
C LEU A 83 11.65 -1.73 -1.14
N SER A 84 11.52 -3.01 -1.52
CA SER A 84 12.28 -4.11 -0.91
C SER A 84 13.80 -3.88 -0.98
N VAL A 85 14.28 -3.22 -2.04
CA VAL A 85 15.71 -2.93 -2.22
C VAL A 85 16.24 -1.99 -1.12
N ALA A 86 15.44 -1.02 -0.68
CA ALA A 86 15.79 -0.13 0.41
C ALA A 86 15.62 -0.82 1.77
N HIS A 87 14.50 -1.51 1.97
CA HIS A 87 14.22 -2.26 3.20
C HIS A 87 15.32 -3.30 3.49
N ASN A 88 15.71 -4.11 2.51
CA ASN A 88 16.74 -5.14 2.66
C ASN A 88 18.11 -4.57 3.00
N ARG A 89 18.47 -3.39 2.46
CA ARG A 89 19.71 -2.70 2.84
C ARG A 89 19.68 -2.29 4.31
N ALA A 90 18.54 -1.81 4.79
CA ALA A 90 18.38 -1.38 6.17
C ALA A 90 18.32 -2.53 7.20
N THR A 91 17.96 -3.75 6.79
CA THR A 91 17.84 -4.93 7.68
C THR A 91 19.06 -5.86 7.64
N GLN A 92 19.99 -5.67 6.70
CA GLN A 92 21.24 -6.45 6.60
C GLN A 92 22.41 -5.83 7.40
N THR A 93 22.17 -4.77 8.17
CA THR A 93 23.16 -4.11 9.05
C THR A 93 22.92 -4.53 10.49
#